data_AF-A0A517NFI4-F1
#
_entry.id   AF-A0A517NFI4-F1
#
_cell.length_a   1.000
_cell.length_b   1.000
_cell.length_c   1.000
_cell.angle_alpha   90.00
_cell.angle_beta   90.00
_cell.angle_gamma   90.00
#
_symmetry.space_group_name_H-M   'P 1'
#
loop_
_entity.id
_entity.type
_entity.pdbx_description
1 polymer ?
#
loop_
_entity_poly.entity_id
_entity_poly.type
_entity_poly.pdbx_seq_one_letter_code
_entity_poly.pdbx_strand_id
1 'polypeptide(L)'
;MSPVEINEKDDPIGVCVESSGRRASTKGFLAISMASYLELLDWTGRQIRSDKVGSIPDHLAPILTRIGLDNQGWCDVVKWFACIFKRAAGTPDALAQEAVRRRQNWLCAPENPLRASV
;
A
#
# COMPACT_ATOMS: atom_id res chain seq x y z
N MET A 1 8.61 -12.11 10.12
CA MET A 1 7.75 -11.29 9.24
C MET A 1 8.06 -11.66 7.81
N SER A 2 7.14 -11.48 6.86
CA SER A 2 7.50 -11.60 5.43
C SER A 2 8.54 -10.52 5.06
N PRO A 3 9.48 -10.80 4.15
CA PRO A 3 10.38 -9.78 3.62
C PRO A 3 9.61 -8.59 3.03
N VAL A 4 10.23 -7.41 2.98
CA VAL A 4 9.64 -6.25 2.29
C VAL A 4 9.85 -6.37 0.78
N GLU A 5 11.08 -6.67 0.41
CA GLU A 5 11.52 -6.80 -0.98
C GLU A 5 10.93 -8.05 -1.64
N ILE A 6 10.52 -7.91 -2.89
CA ILE A 6 10.28 -9.03 -3.80
C ILE A 6 11.42 -9.09 -4.83
N ASN A 7 11.93 -10.28 -5.10
CA ASN A 7 12.90 -10.52 -6.15
C ASN A 7 12.23 -11.28 -7.29
N GLU A 8 11.65 -10.56 -8.25
CA GLU A 8 10.92 -11.18 -9.36
C GLU A 8 11.77 -12.09 -10.25
N LYS A 9 13.11 -11.98 -10.18
CA LYS A 9 14.03 -12.80 -10.96
C LYS A 9 14.27 -14.17 -10.34
N ASP A 10 14.45 -14.21 -9.03
CA ASP A 10 14.83 -15.44 -8.32
C ASP A 10 13.67 -16.04 -7.51
N ASP A 11 12.64 -15.26 -7.16
CA ASP A 11 11.47 -15.74 -6.45
C ASP A 11 10.55 -16.53 -7.41
N PRO A 12 9.89 -17.60 -6.91
CA PRO A 12 8.92 -18.33 -7.71
C PRO A 12 7.85 -17.39 -8.27
N ILE A 13 7.47 -17.54 -9.54
CA ILE A 13 6.36 -16.77 -10.12
C ILE A 13 5.03 -17.34 -9.60
N GLY A 14 4.07 -16.48 -9.25
CA GLY A 14 2.70 -16.89 -8.86
C GLY A 14 2.38 -16.77 -7.36
N VAL A 15 1.26 -17.34 -6.93
CA VAL A 15 0.73 -17.19 -5.57
C VAL A 15 1.59 -18.00 -4.58
N CYS A 16 1.95 -17.41 -3.44
CA CYS A 16 2.69 -18.10 -2.37
C CYS A 16 1.91 -18.00 -1.06
N VAL A 17 0.82 -18.76 -0.99
CA VAL A 17 -0.14 -18.69 0.10
C VAL A 17 0.51 -19.11 1.40
N GLU A 18 0.30 -18.31 2.45
CA GLU A 18 0.77 -18.63 3.79
C GLU A 18 -0.18 -19.62 4.47
N SER A 19 0.38 -20.70 5.03
CA SER A 19 -0.39 -21.86 5.50
C SER A 19 -1.23 -21.61 6.76
N SER A 20 -0.85 -20.66 7.62
CA SER A 20 -1.60 -20.34 8.85
C SER A 20 -2.87 -19.52 8.59
N GLY A 21 -3.08 -19.03 7.36
CA GLY A 21 -4.21 -18.17 7.00
C GLY A 21 -4.17 -16.78 7.63
N ARG A 22 -3.08 -16.44 8.33
CA ARG A 22 -2.90 -15.10 8.94
C ARG A 22 -2.41 -14.08 7.93
N ARG A 23 -1.88 -14.53 6.79
CA ARG A 23 -1.39 -13.68 5.69
C ARG A 23 -1.83 -14.25 4.36
N ALA A 24 -1.99 -13.37 3.38
CA ALA A 24 -2.29 -13.78 2.00
C ALA A 24 -1.07 -14.38 1.29
N SER A 25 0.15 -13.98 1.69
CA SER A 25 1.40 -14.42 1.06
C SER A 25 2.59 -14.44 2.03
N THR A 26 3.55 -15.35 1.80
CA THR A 26 4.88 -15.36 2.44
C THR A 26 5.94 -14.58 1.66
N LYS A 27 5.64 -14.16 0.43
CA LYS A 27 6.53 -13.33 -0.38
C LYS A 27 6.58 -11.89 0.12
N GLY A 28 7.64 -11.19 -0.26
CA GLY A 28 7.62 -9.74 -0.24
C GLY A 28 6.57 -9.17 -1.19
N PHE A 29 6.33 -7.87 -1.06
CA PHE A 29 5.21 -7.21 -1.74
C PHE A 29 5.62 -5.94 -2.49
N LEU A 30 6.86 -5.48 -2.33
CA LEU A 30 7.39 -4.29 -3.00
C LEU A 30 8.64 -4.64 -3.81
N ALA A 31 8.60 -4.32 -5.11
CA ALA A 31 9.77 -4.37 -6.00
C ALA A 31 10.65 -3.13 -5.78
N ILE A 32 11.22 -3.03 -4.58
CA ILE A 32 12.08 -1.94 -4.13
C ILE A 32 13.18 -2.49 -3.23
N SER A 33 14.35 -1.86 -3.24
CA SER A 33 15.39 -2.18 -2.26
C SER A 33 15.02 -1.64 -0.86
N MET A 34 15.59 -2.23 0.18
CA MET A 34 15.41 -1.85 1.57
C MET A 34 15.91 -0.42 1.79
N ALA A 35 17.03 -0.05 1.18
CA ALA A 35 17.56 1.31 1.25
C ALA A 35 16.54 2.32 0.69
N SER A 36 16.03 2.07 -0.52
CA SER A 36 15.02 2.93 -1.14
C SER A 36 13.69 2.94 -0.38
N TYR A 37 13.30 1.83 0.25
CA TYR A 37 12.14 1.78 1.14
C TYR A 37 12.32 2.68 2.37
N LEU A 38 13.49 2.63 3.01
CA LEU A 38 13.79 3.47 4.18
C LEU A 38 13.85 4.95 3.82
N GLU A 39 14.41 5.31 2.67
CA GLU A 39 14.40 6.69 2.16
C GLU A 39 12.98 7.20 1.90
N LEU A 40 12.16 6.38 1.24
CA LEU A 40 10.75 6.70 1.01
C LEU A 40 9.99 6.86 2.33
N LEU A 41 10.26 6.01 3.32
CA LEU A 41 9.64 6.07 4.64
C LEU A 41 10.03 7.35 5.40
N ASP A 42 11.31 7.72 5.42
CA ASP A 42 11.78 8.96 6.05
C ASP A 42 11.15 10.18 5.38
N TRP A 43 11.17 10.26 4.05
CA TRP A 43 10.54 11.34 3.31
C TRP A 43 9.04 11.44 3.61
N THR A 44 8.31 10.32 3.58
CA THR A 44 6.88 10.29 3.90
C THR A 44 6.61 10.82 5.31
N GLY A 45 7.45 10.45 6.29
CA GLY A 45 7.36 10.97 7.66
C GLY A 45 7.54 12.49 7.72
N ARG A 46 8.41 13.07 6.89
CA ARG A 46 8.57 14.52 6.76
C ARG A 46 7.35 15.18 6.12
N GLN A 47 6.72 14.56 5.11
CA GLN A 47 5.50 15.12 4.48
C GLN A 47 4.29 15.22 5.42
N ILE A 48 4.19 14.32 6.41
CA ILE A 48 3.02 14.22 7.30
C ILE A 48 3.14 15.16 8.50
N ARG A 49 4.36 15.45 8.95
CA ARG A 49 4.61 16.33 10.10
C ARG A 49 4.40 17.80 9.72
N SER A 50 3.47 18.45 10.41
CA SER A 50 3.14 19.87 10.19
C SER A 50 4.30 20.83 10.46
N ASP A 51 5.26 20.44 11.29
CA ASP A 51 6.43 21.25 11.63
C ASP A 51 7.61 21.05 10.68
N LYS A 52 7.48 20.15 9.69
CA LYS A 52 8.52 19.88 8.70
C LYS A 52 7.94 20.00 7.30
N VAL A 53 8.33 21.05 6.58
CA VAL A 53 8.09 21.11 5.14
C VAL A 53 8.98 20.07 4.49
N GLY A 54 8.39 18.98 4.02
CA GLY A 54 9.11 18.02 3.20
C GLY A 54 8.98 18.37 1.70
N SER A 55 10.11 18.31 0.99
CA SER A 55 10.17 18.36 -0.47
C SER A 55 10.53 16.96 -0.97
N ILE A 56 10.02 16.56 -2.15
CA ILE A 56 10.46 15.32 -2.80
C ILE A 56 11.91 15.52 -3.27
N PRO A 57 12.88 14.74 -2.76
CA PRO A 57 14.22 14.74 -3.32
C PRO A 57 14.21 14.19 -4.75
N ASP A 58 15.12 14.69 -5.60
CA ASP A 58 15.23 14.29 -7.01
C ASP A 58 15.43 12.77 -7.19
N HIS A 59 16.04 12.08 -6.23
CA HIS A 59 16.22 10.62 -6.28
C HIS A 59 14.94 9.84 -5.93
N LEU A 60 14.02 10.41 -5.14
CA LEU A 60 12.77 9.75 -4.76
C LEU A 60 11.67 9.93 -5.81
N ALA A 61 11.68 11.04 -6.56
CA ALA A 61 10.71 11.25 -7.64
C ALA A 61 10.68 10.07 -8.65
N PRO A 62 11.81 9.55 -9.15
CA PRO A 62 11.86 8.34 -9.97
C PRO A 62 11.28 7.10 -9.29
N ILE A 63 11.49 6.92 -7.99
CA ILE A 63 11.00 5.75 -7.25
C ILE A 63 9.48 5.77 -7.18
N LEU A 64 8.87 6.90 -6.82
CA LEU A 64 7.41 7.07 -6.77
C LEU A 64 6.77 6.75 -8.11
N THR A 65 7.33 7.26 -9.21
CA THR A 65 6.87 6.93 -10.57
C THR A 65 6.99 5.44 -10.88
N ARG A 66 8.12 4.80 -10.53
CA ARG A 66 8.33 3.37 -10.79
C ARG A 66 7.33 2.48 -10.07
N ILE A 67 6.94 2.84 -8.85
CA ILE A 67 5.91 2.11 -8.08
C ILE A 67 4.49 2.58 -8.37
N GLY A 68 4.30 3.46 -9.36
CA GLY A 68 2.99 3.90 -9.85
C GLY A 68 2.25 4.85 -8.93
N LEU A 69 2.97 5.65 -8.14
CA LEU A 69 2.40 6.56 -7.14
C LEU A 69 2.64 8.03 -7.49
N ASP A 70 1.61 8.85 -7.29
CA ASP A 70 1.74 10.30 -7.22
C ASP A 70 1.95 10.75 -5.76
N ASN A 71 2.60 11.91 -5.57
CA ASN A 71 2.96 12.42 -4.25
C ASN A 71 1.74 12.68 -3.35
N GLN A 72 0.73 13.39 -3.86
CA GLN A 72 -0.40 13.81 -3.05
C GLN A 72 -1.28 12.63 -2.67
N GLY A 73 -1.64 11.80 -3.65
CA GLY A 73 -2.41 10.57 -3.43
C GLY A 73 -1.69 9.61 -2.47
N TRP A 74 -0.37 9.45 -2.57
CA TRP A 74 0.40 8.70 -1.59
C TRP A 74 0.28 9.28 -0.19
N CYS A 75 0.53 10.57 -0.02
CA CYS A 75 0.46 11.23 1.29
C CYS A 75 -0.94 11.10 1.91
N ASP A 76 -2.00 11.25 1.12
CA ASP A 76 -3.38 11.11 1.58
C ASP A 76 -3.68 9.67 2.00
N VAL A 77 -3.28 8.68 1.21
CA VAL A 77 -3.43 7.27 1.55
C VAL A 77 -2.68 6.94 2.84
N VAL A 78 -1.44 7.40 3.02
CA VAL A 78 -0.67 7.12 4.24
C VAL A 78 -1.30 7.79 5.46
N LYS A 79 -1.72 9.07 5.35
CA LYS A 79 -2.36 9.81 6.44
C LYS A 79 -3.67 9.16 6.88
N TRP A 80 -4.47 8.72 5.91
CA TRP A 80 -5.83 8.24 6.16
C TRP A 80 -5.95 6.71 6.06
N PHE A 81 -4.85 5.96 6.00
CA PHE A 81 -4.86 4.52 5.70
C PHE A 81 -5.85 3.76 6.58
N ALA A 82 -5.81 3.99 7.90
CA ALA A 82 -6.67 3.33 8.86
C ALA A 82 -8.15 3.78 8.76
N CYS A 83 -8.43 4.94 8.17
CA CYS A 83 -9.78 5.43 7.93
C CYS A 83 -10.34 4.91 6.60
N ILE A 84 -9.51 4.88 5.55
CA ILE A 84 -9.87 4.39 4.21
C ILE A 84 -10.07 2.87 4.24
N PHE A 85 -9.16 2.15 4.88
CA PHE A 85 -9.11 0.69 4.90
C PHE A 85 -9.38 0.14 6.30
N LYS A 86 -10.66 0.16 6.73
CA LYS A 86 -11.05 -0.43 8.03
C LYS A 86 -11.20 -1.96 7.99
N ARG A 87 -11.77 -2.50 6.91
CA ARG A 87 -12.19 -3.91 6.81
C ARG A 87 -11.32 -4.74 5.87
N ALA A 88 -10.89 -4.13 4.77
CA ALA A 88 -10.05 -4.74 3.74
C ALA A 88 -9.38 -3.64 2.92
N ALA A 89 -8.21 -3.95 2.34
CA ALA A 89 -7.50 -3.14 1.36
C ALA A 89 -7.17 -4.03 0.16
N GLY A 90 -7.33 -3.50 -1.05
CA GLY A 90 -7.09 -4.25 -2.28
C GLY A 90 -7.64 -3.53 -3.50
N THR A 91 -7.47 -4.14 -4.67
CA THR A 91 -8.11 -3.67 -5.90
C THR A 91 -9.63 -3.77 -5.79
N PRO A 92 -10.41 -3.00 -6.57
CA PRO A 92 -11.87 -3.12 -6.60
C PRO A 92 -12.35 -4.56 -6.81
N ASP A 93 -11.71 -5.31 -7.71
CA ASP A 93 -12.05 -6.70 -8.00
C ASP A 93 -11.79 -7.63 -6.80
N ALA A 94 -10.64 -7.48 -6.14
CA ALA A 94 -10.30 -8.26 -4.95
C ALA A 94 -11.24 -7.95 -3.79
N LEU A 95 -11.63 -6.68 -3.62
CA LEU A 95 -12.61 -6.26 -2.62
C LEU A 95 -14.03 -6.78 -2.93
N ALA A 96 -14.42 -6.83 -4.20
CA ALA A 96 -15.69 -7.42 -4.62
C ALA A 96 -15.72 -8.93 -4.35
N GLN A 97 -14.66 -9.66 -4.71
CA GLN A 97 -14.51 -11.08 -4.42
C GLN A 97 -14.55 -11.35 -2.90
N GLU A 98 -13.85 -10.52 -2.11
CA GLU A 98 -13.84 -10.64 -0.66
C GLU A 98 -15.22 -10.32 -0.04
N ALA A 99 -15.98 -9.39 -0.61
CA ALA A 99 -17.35 -9.11 -0.19
C ALA A 99 -18.26 -10.34 -0.41
N VAL A 100 -18.18 -10.97 -1.58
CA VAL A 100 -18.89 -12.22 -1.89
C VAL A 100 -18.50 -13.33 -0.92
N ARG A 101 -17.20 -13.54 -0.69
CA ARG A 101 -16.70 -14.55 0.25
C ARG A 101 -17.25 -14.36 1.66
N ARG A 102 -17.44 -13.10 2.10
CA ARG A 102 -18.00 -12.74 3.40
C ARG A 102 -19.52 -12.64 3.44
N ARG A 103 -20.23 -12.92 2.33
CA ARG A 103 -21.68 -12.71 2.18
C ARG A 103 -22.09 -11.27 2.52
N GLN A 104 -21.37 -10.30 1.97
CA GLN A 104 -21.61 -8.87 2.11
C GLN A 104 -21.83 -8.27 0.71
N ASN A 105 -22.68 -7.24 0.59
CA ASN A 105 -22.92 -6.59 -0.70
C ASN A 105 -21.74 -5.72 -1.15
N TRP A 106 -20.95 -5.19 -0.22
CA TRP A 106 -19.79 -4.35 -0.48
C TRP A 106 -18.83 -4.30 0.70
N LEU A 107 -17.58 -3.89 0.45
CA LEU A 107 -16.56 -3.63 1.47
C LEU A 107 -16.03 -2.21 1.28
N CYS A 108 -16.45 -1.30 2.16
CA CYS A 108 -15.83 0.01 2.30
C CYS A 108 -15.78 0.42 3.77
N ALA A 109 -14.90 1.36 4.11
CA ALA A 109 -15.02 2.10 5.36
C ALA A 109 -16.23 3.05 5.27
N PRO A 110 -17.08 3.13 6.31
CA PRO A 110 -18.21 4.07 6.34
C PRO A 110 -17.79 5.53 6.19
N GLU A 111 -16.58 5.87 6.65
CA GLU A 111 -16.02 7.23 6.71
C GLU A 111 -14.83 7.39 5.74
N ASN A 112 -14.82 6.69 4.60
CA ASN A 112 -13.71 6.80 3.66
C ASN A 112 -13.62 8.25 3.11
N PRO A 113 -12.57 9.03 3.45
CA PRO A 113 -12.46 10.42 3.01
C PRO A 113 -12.16 10.55 1.51
N LEU A 114 -11.78 9.45 0.84
CA LEU A 114 -11.50 9.41 -0.59
C LEU A 114 -12.70 8.99 -1.44
N ARG A 115 -13.88 8.82 -0.83
CA ARG A 115 -15.09 8.49 -1.59
C ARG A 115 -15.59 9.78 -2.26
N ALA A 116 -15.66 9.79 -3.60
CA ALA A 116 -16.34 10.86 -4.31
C ALA A 116 -17.79 10.94 -3.80
N SER A 117 -18.18 12.12 -3.30
CA SER A 117 -19.57 12.42 -2.98
C SER A 117 -20.39 12.28 -4.27
N VAL A 118 -21.24 11.27 -4.32
CA VAL A 118 -22.26 11.11 -5.37
C VAL A 118 -23.50 11.90 -4.96
#